data_AF-A0A836FJQ7-F1
#
_entry.id   AF-A0A836FJQ7-F1
#
_cell.length_a   1.000
_cell.length_b   1.000
_cell.length_c   1.000
_cell.angle_alpha   90.00
_cell.angle_beta   90.00
_cell.angle_gamma   90.00
#
_symmetry.space_group_name_H-M   'P 1'
#
loop_
_entity.id
_entity.type
_entity.pdbx_description
1 polymer ?
#
loop_
_entity_poly.entity_id
_entity_poly.type
_entity_poly.pdbx_seq_one_letter_code
_entity_poly.pdbx_strand_id
1 'polypeptide(L)'
;MWALTSRPIQNAEALQLMEYYKKRNALQSNKWLLPRHLASLAVRPRYPAQLVLPADSVIQPPLRAVPFFSLPSSRKRDILDLFPPPYSPLGSCLFLECIGASMRWRPASTLECFDAAFVYSDSLSSRQHLLCTPDCAPSVTLPEEVTVYNAQETTNPFLVDDDLVHRSLLDGRTFQHNIASSLTTIAAQFNYTSFDWVEAAEISAAGLRVCAGASPHLVNSAETLRMVHISQLPSKQQKELVNAMPRFTLIKSMSVTFIFQKKRWYHHKSMQLRHPLLRRDVPCCTTSQLQALQPLLWVAVDLNVDFPGVVTERERLIHRLYYNSQQLEMNG
;
A
#
# COMPACT_ATOMS: atom_id res chain seq x y z
N MET A 1 9.24 0.04 -12.75
CA MET A 1 7.85 -0.15 -13.24
C MET A 1 6.99 0.94 -12.60
N TRP A 2 6.71 2.07 -13.27
CA TRP A 2 6.17 3.27 -12.57
C TRP A 2 5.10 4.00 -13.37
N ALA A 3 4.10 4.55 -12.70
CA ALA A 3 2.88 5.06 -13.34
C ALA A 3 2.67 6.58 -13.23
N LEU A 4 2.89 7.20 -12.06
CA LEU A 4 2.76 8.66 -11.93
C LEU A 4 4.08 9.40 -12.14
N THR A 5 5.18 8.89 -11.59
CA THR A 5 6.50 9.55 -11.64
C THR A 5 7.34 9.18 -12.85
N SER A 6 6.85 8.29 -13.72
CA SER A 6 7.40 8.08 -15.06
C SER A 6 7.05 9.23 -16.02
N ARG A 7 6.06 10.05 -15.66
CA ARG A 7 5.77 11.34 -16.28
C ARG A 7 6.18 12.45 -15.32
N PRO A 8 6.75 13.57 -15.80
CA PRO A 8 7.04 14.70 -14.93
C PRO A 8 5.74 15.34 -14.45
N ILE A 9 5.51 15.31 -13.14
CA ILE A 9 4.47 16.12 -12.49
C ILE A 9 4.97 17.57 -12.55
N GLN A 10 4.40 18.40 -13.42
CA GLN A 10 4.87 19.78 -13.63
C GLN A 10 4.30 20.78 -12.61
N ASN A 11 3.22 20.42 -11.93
CA ASN A 11 2.63 21.28 -10.91
C ASN A 11 3.52 21.26 -9.65
N ALA A 12 4.12 22.42 -9.34
CA ALA A 12 5.01 22.59 -8.21
C ALA A 12 4.30 22.40 -6.86
N GLU A 13 3.03 22.78 -6.73
CA GLU A 13 2.24 22.61 -5.51
C GLU A 13 1.95 21.13 -5.26
N ALA A 14 1.59 20.37 -6.29
CA ALA A 14 1.40 18.92 -6.19
C ALA A 14 2.70 18.22 -5.75
N LEU A 15 3.84 18.58 -6.34
CA LEU A 15 5.15 18.08 -5.92
C LEU A 15 5.46 18.42 -4.46
N GLN A 16 5.20 19.66 -4.03
CA GLN A 16 5.41 20.08 -2.64
C GLN A 16 4.50 19.31 -1.67
N LEU A 17 3.23 19.09 -2.02
CA LEU A 17 2.30 18.30 -1.22
C LEU A 17 2.75 16.84 -1.10
N MET A 18 3.20 16.24 -2.20
CA MET A 18 3.74 14.87 -2.23
C MET A 18 5.02 14.75 -1.38
N GLU A 19 5.96 15.69 -1.50
CA GLU A 19 7.18 15.70 -0.69
C GLU A 19 6.90 15.97 0.79
N TYR A 20 5.96 16.89 1.09
CA TYR A 20 5.50 17.12 2.45
C TYR A 20 4.89 15.85 3.05
N TYR A 21 4.01 15.17 2.29
CA TYR A 21 3.39 13.91 2.71
C TYR A 21 4.46 12.83 2.96
N LYS A 22 5.44 12.69 2.05
CA LYS A 22 6.53 11.74 2.17
C LYS A 22 7.37 11.97 3.42
N LYS A 23 7.86 13.21 3.63
CA LYS A 23 8.62 13.59 4.83
C LYS A 23 7.82 13.36 6.11
N ARG A 24 6.55 13.79 6.11
CA ARG A 24 5.64 13.65 7.25
C ARG A 24 5.41 12.20 7.67
N ASN A 25 5.35 11.29 6.71
CA ASN A 25 5.08 9.87 6.94
C ASN A 25 6.36 9.01 6.94
N ALA A 26 7.55 9.65 6.92
CA ALA A 26 8.85 8.97 6.83
C ALA A 26 8.92 7.94 5.68
N LEU A 27 8.30 8.29 4.54
CA LEU A 27 8.33 7.47 3.34
C LEU A 27 9.64 7.72 2.58
N GLN A 28 10.26 6.64 2.13
CA GLN A 28 11.50 6.59 1.35
C GLN A 28 11.23 6.49 -0.17
N SER A 29 10.11 5.89 -0.58
CA SER A 29 9.81 5.68 -2.00
C SER A 29 9.50 7.01 -2.69
N ASN A 30 10.05 7.17 -3.89
CA ASN A 30 9.74 8.29 -4.78
C ASN A 30 8.67 7.95 -5.80
N LYS A 31 8.13 6.73 -5.80
CA LYS A 31 7.15 6.29 -6.79
C LYS A 31 5.75 6.45 -6.24
N TRP A 32 4.89 6.99 -7.08
CA TRP A 32 3.50 7.25 -6.77
C TRP A 32 2.59 6.56 -7.77
N LEU A 33 1.43 6.13 -7.30
CA LEU A 33 0.48 5.30 -8.02
C LEU A 33 -0.94 5.80 -7.79
N LEU A 34 -1.80 5.63 -8.78
CA LEU A 34 -3.25 5.68 -8.59
C LEU A 34 -3.74 4.36 -7.99
N PRO A 35 -4.87 4.36 -7.26
CA PRO A 35 -5.54 3.13 -6.82
C PRO A 35 -5.70 2.08 -7.92
N ARG A 36 -5.93 2.55 -9.14
CA ARG A 36 -6.19 1.71 -10.31
C ARG A 36 -4.94 1.01 -10.84
N HIS A 37 -3.75 1.59 -10.65
CA HIS A 37 -2.49 0.96 -11.03
C HIS A 37 -2.21 -0.29 -10.19
N LEU A 38 -2.76 -0.38 -8.97
CA LEU A 38 -2.50 -1.46 -8.03
C LEU A 38 -2.89 -2.84 -8.58
N ALA A 39 -4.03 -2.94 -9.29
CA ALA A 39 -4.45 -4.23 -9.86
C ALA A 39 -3.54 -4.69 -11.00
N SER A 40 -3.08 -3.77 -11.86
CA SER A 40 -2.10 -4.07 -12.92
C SER A 40 -0.76 -4.57 -12.37
N LEU A 41 -0.48 -4.22 -11.11
CA LEU A 41 0.74 -4.59 -10.40
C LEU A 41 0.55 -5.78 -9.46
N ALA A 42 -0.65 -6.37 -9.41
CA ALA A 42 -1.03 -7.42 -8.46
C ALA A 42 -0.73 -7.07 -6.99
N VAL A 43 -0.76 -5.79 -6.63
CA VAL A 43 -0.61 -5.29 -5.26
C VAL A 43 -1.93 -4.69 -4.75
N ARG A 44 -2.05 -4.55 -3.43
CA ARG A 44 -3.20 -3.94 -2.78
C ARG A 44 -2.75 -2.78 -1.90
N PRO A 45 -3.59 -1.79 -1.59
CA PRO A 45 -3.24 -0.78 -0.60
C PRO A 45 -3.12 -1.43 0.78
N ARG A 46 -2.02 -1.18 1.51
CA ARG A 46 -1.85 -1.56 2.93
C ARG A 46 -2.67 -0.67 3.85
N TYR A 47 -2.76 0.62 3.50
CA TYR A 47 -3.48 1.61 4.26
C TYR A 47 -4.40 2.41 3.33
N PRO A 48 -5.62 2.78 3.76
CA PRO A 48 -6.47 3.70 3.01
C PRO A 48 -6.05 5.17 3.25
N ALA A 49 -4.78 5.46 3.52
CA ALA A 49 -4.28 6.83 3.52
C ALA A 49 -4.09 7.24 2.05
N GLN A 50 -4.75 8.32 1.66
CA GLN A 50 -4.96 8.70 0.28
C GLN A 50 -4.63 10.19 0.21
N LEU A 51 -3.54 10.54 -0.47
CA LEU A 51 -3.27 11.92 -0.83
C LEU A 51 -4.18 12.22 -2.03
N VAL A 52 -5.02 13.23 -1.93
CA VAL A 52 -5.89 13.66 -3.02
C VAL A 52 -5.25 14.89 -3.65
N LEU A 53 -5.11 14.88 -4.97
CA LEU A 53 -4.53 15.96 -5.75
C LEU A 53 -5.51 16.34 -6.87
N PRO A 54 -5.56 17.61 -7.28
CA PRO A 54 -6.24 18.00 -8.50
C PRO A 54 -5.72 17.17 -9.68
N ALA A 55 -6.63 16.64 -10.48
CA ALA A 55 -6.30 15.69 -11.54
C ALA A 55 -5.45 16.34 -12.65
N ASP A 56 -5.73 17.60 -12.96
CA ASP A 56 -4.97 18.44 -13.89
C ASP A 56 -3.51 18.66 -13.47
N SER A 57 -3.23 18.53 -12.16
CA SER A 57 -1.90 18.70 -11.60
C SER A 57 -1.04 17.45 -11.72
N VAL A 58 -1.65 16.29 -12.00
CA VAL A 58 -0.99 14.97 -12.06
C VAL A 58 -1.10 14.35 -13.46
N ILE A 59 -2.18 14.60 -14.19
CA ILE A 59 -2.44 14.08 -15.53
C ILE A 59 -1.84 15.02 -16.56
N GLN A 60 -0.96 14.50 -17.41
CA GLN A 60 -0.51 15.20 -18.59
C GLN A 60 -1.14 14.61 -19.86
N PRO A 61 -2.06 15.33 -20.52
CA PRO A 61 -2.47 14.99 -21.88
C PRO A 61 -1.33 15.26 -22.88
N PRO A 62 -1.32 14.56 -24.04
CA PRO A 62 -2.25 13.50 -24.42
C PRO A 62 -1.96 12.18 -23.69
N LEU A 63 -3.02 11.43 -23.39
CA LEU A 63 -2.91 10.05 -22.94
C LEU A 63 -2.47 9.17 -24.11
N ARG A 64 -1.74 8.08 -23.89
CA ARG A 64 -1.39 7.13 -24.96
C ARG A 64 -2.51 6.14 -25.24
N ALA A 65 -3.34 5.90 -24.24
CA ALA A 65 -4.49 5.02 -24.34
C ALA A 65 -5.63 5.52 -23.47
N VAL A 66 -6.84 5.21 -23.91
CA VAL A 66 -8.06 5.43 -23.16
C VAL A 66 -8.86 4.14 -23.10
N PRO A 67 -9.72 3.96 -22.08
CA PRO A 67 -10.57 2.78 -22.02
C PRO A 67 -11.51 2.73 -23.22
N PHE A 68 -11.64 1.55 -23.83
CA PHE A 68 -12.50 1.33 -24.99
C PHE A 68 -13.98 1.65 -24.71
N PHE A 69 -14.43 1.55 -23.45
CA PHE A 69 -15.80 1.92 -23.08
C PHE A 69 -16.11 3.40 -23.33
N SER A 70 -15.08 4.27 -23.37
CA SER A 70 -15.18 5.72 -23.62
C SER A 70 -15.60 6.02 -25.06
N LEU A 71 -15.55 5.05 -25.96
CA LEU A 71 -16.04 5.19 -27.33
C LEU A 71 -17.58 5.24 -27.37
N PRO A 72 -18.17 5.96 -28.34
CA PRO A 72 -19.60 5.92 -28.60
C PRO A 72 -20.10 4.49 -28.86
N SER A 73 -21.31 4.16 -28.40
CA SER A 73 -21.87 2.81 -28.52
C SER A 73 -22.00 2.29 -29.95
N SER A 74 -22.22 3.16 -30.93
CA SER A 74 -22.19 2.80 -32.36
C SER A 74 -20.81 2.31 -32.77
N ARG A 75 -19.77 3.13 -32.55
CA ARG A 75 -18.38 2.82 -32.91
C ARG A 75 -17.84 1.58 -32.19
N LYS A 76 -18.25 1.34 -30.94
CA LYS A 76 -17.90 0.11 -30.21
C LYS A 76 -18.41 -1.13 -30.92
N ARG A 77 -19.67 -1.13 -31.37
CA ARG A 77 -20.27 -2.25 -32.09
C ARG A 77 -19.53 -2.49 -33.40
N ASP A 78 -19.36 -1.44 -34.21
CA ASP A 78 -18.68 -1.55 -35.51
C ASP A 78 -17.27 -2.15 -35.37
N ILE A 79 -16.50 -1.71 -34.36
CA ILE A 79 -15.16 -2.23 -34.11
C ILE A 79 -15.20 -3.69 -33.62
N LEU A 80 -16.08 -4.02 -32.67
CA LEU A 80 -16.17 -5.39 -32.15
C LEU A 80 -16.65 -6.40 -33.20
N ASP A 81 -17.50 -5.96 -34.14
CA ASP A 81 -18.02 -6.78 -35.23
C ASP A 81 -16.96 -7.00 -36.33
N LEU A 82 -16.24 -5.94 -36.74
CA LEU A 82 -15.25 -6.00 -37.81
C LEU A 82 -13.88 -6.51 -37.34
N PHE A 83 -13.51 -6.18 -36.10
CA PHE A 83 -12.21 -6.47 -35.50
C PHE A 83 -12.43 -7.01 -34.09
N PRO A 84 -12.90 -8.25 -33.92
CA PRO A 84 -13.12 -8.81 -32.59
C PRO A 84 -11.80 -8.95 -31.81
N PRO A 85 -11.78 -8.67 -30.50
CA PRO A 85 -10.59 -8.87 -29.68
C PRO A 85 -10.27 -10.37 -29.57
N PRO A 86 -8.98 -10.76 -29.62
CA PRO A 86 -8.59 -12.13 -29.40
C PRO A 86 -8.94 -12.57 -27.98
N TYR A 87 -9.12 -13.88 -27.80
CA TYR A 87 -9.22 -14.48 -26.48
C TYR A 87 -7.93 -14.25 -25.70
N SER A 88 -8.03 -13.73 -24.48
CA SER A 88 -6.87 -13.45 -23.64
C SER A 88 -7.09 -13.88 -22.19
N PRO A 89 -6.01 -14.14 -21.43
CA PRO A 89 -6.12 -14.53 -20.02
C PRO A 89 -6.85 -13.49 -19.18
N LEU A 90 -7.44 -13.93 -18.08
CA LEU A 90 -8.09 -13.05 -17.12
C LEU A 90 -7.12 -11.98 -16.59
N GLY A 91 -7.55 -10.72 -16.57
CA GLY A 91 -6.75 -9.58 -16.10
C GLY A 91 -5.77 -9.01 -17.14
N SER A 92 -5.80 -9.50 -18.38
CA SER A 92 -5.02 -8.92 -19.47
C SER A 92 -5.66 -7.64 -20.03
N CYS A 93 -4.81 -6.71 -20.45
CA CYS A 93 -5.20 -5.50 -21.16
C CYS A 93 -4.83 -5.63 -22.64
N LEU A 94 -5.80 -5.41 -23.52
CA LEU A 94 -5.59 -5.32 -24.97
C LEU A 94 -5.76 -3.88 -25.42
N PHE A 95 -4.97 -3.49 -26.42
CA PHE A 95 -4.99 -2.18 -27.04
C PHE A 95 -5.38 -2.31 -28.51
N LEU A 96 -6.40 -1.55 -28.91
CA LEU A 96 -6.78 -1.36 -30.30
C LEU A 96 -5.84 -0.34 -30.92
N GLU A 97 -4.90 -0.83 -31.70
CA GLU A 97 -3.97 -0.01 -32.46
C GLU A 97 -4.60 0.39 -33.79
N CYS A 98 -4.60 1.70 -34.09
CA CYS A 98 -5.08 2.24 -35.35
C CYS A 98 -3.88 2.73 -36.16
N ILE A 99 -3.55 2.03 -37.26
CA ILE A 99 -2.46 2.39 -38.18
C ILE A 99 -3.09 2.71 -39.53
N GLY A 100 -3.27 4.01 -39.81
CA GLY A 100 -3.99 4.47 -41.00
C GLY A 100 -5.43 3.96 -41.01
N ALA A 101 -5.81 3.22 -42.05
CA ALA A 101 -7.13 2.60 -42.16
C ALA A 101 -7.24 1.21 -41.48
N SER A 102 -6.13 0.65 -40.99
CA SER A 102 -6.11 -0.67 -40.38
C SER A 102 -6.24 -0.60 -38.87
N MET A 103 -7.03 -1.52 -38.31
CA MET A 103 -7.20 -1.70 -36.87
C MET A 103 -6.77 -3.11 -36.47
N ARG A 104 -6.01 -3.22 -35.38
CA ARG A 104 -5.64 -4.52 -34.80
C ARG A 104 -5.58 -4.48 -33.29
N TRP A 105 -5.95 -5.59 -32.66
CA TRP A 105 -5.74 -5.79 -31.23
C TRP A 105 -4.34 -6.32 -30.96
N ARG A 106 -3.68 -5.75 -29.96
CA ARG A 106 -2.42 -6.27 -29.42
C ARG A 106 -2.43 -6.19 -27.90
N PRO A 107 -1.53 -6.90 -27.19
CA PRO A 107 -1.29 -6.63 -25.78
C PRO A 107 -0.99 -5.14 -25.57
N ALA A 108 -1.64 -4.55 -24.56
CA ALA A 108 -1.35 -3.19 -24.14
C ALA A 108 0.00 -3.17 -23.42
N SER A 109 0.80 -2.14 -23.69
CA SER A 109 2.00 -1.85 -22.92
C SER A 109 1.63 -1.36 -21.51
N THR A 110 2.56 -1.51 -20.57
CA THR A 110 2.36 -1.03 -19.19
C THR A 110 2.02 0.46 -19.14
N LEU A 111 2.62 1.28 -20.00
CA LEU A 111 2.33 2.72 -20.07
C LEU A 111 0.92 3.00 -20.57
N GLU A 112 0.42 2.25 -21.55
CA GLU A 112 -0.97 2.38 -22.04
C GLU A 112 -1.96 1.99 -20.94
N CYS A 113 -1.70 0.91 -20.20
CA CYS A 113 -2.51 0.52 -19.04
C CYS A 113 -2.53 1.60 -17.96
N PHE A 114 -1.39 2.24 -17.69
CA PHE A 114 -1.28 3.28 -16.68
C PHE A 114 -1.94 4.59 -17.08
N ASP A 115 -1.88 4.97 -18.35
CA ASP A 115 -2.57 6.15 -18.86
C ASP A 115 -4.09 5.98 -18.83
N ALA A 116 -4.58 4.82 -19.27
CA ALA A 116 -6.01 4.53 -19.27
C ALA A 116 -6.61 4.52 -17.85
N ALA A 117 -5.79 4.26 -16.83
CA ALA A 117 -6.20 4.29 -15.44
C ALA A 117 -6.60 5.69 -14.94
N PHE A 118 -6.22 6.78 -15.62
CA PHE A 118 -6.67 8.13 -15.25
C PHE A 118 -8.12 8.43 -15.69
N VAL A 119 -8.62 7.70 -16.68
CA VAL A 119 -9.95 7.92 -17.29
C VAL A 119 -10.99 6.95 -16.73
N TYR A 120 -10.57 5.73 -16.36
CA TYR A 120 -11.45 4.70 -15.83
C TYR A 120 -12.14 5.23 -14.56
N SER A 121 -13.46 5.05 -14.36
CA SER A 121 -14.20 5.48 -13.15
C SER A 121 -14.62 4.34 -12.22
N ASP A 122 -14.80 3.11 -12.71
CA ASP A 122 -15.30 2.00 -11.90
C ASP A 122 -14.25 0.91 -11.62
N SER A 123 -14.58 -0.08 -10.79
CA SER A 123 -13.62 -1.08 -10.31
C SER A 123 -13.07 -1.96 -11.45
N LEU A 124 -11.83 -2.44 -11.32
CA LEU A 124 -11.14 -3.35 -12.26
C LEU A 124 -11.74 -4.78 -12.26
N SER A 125 -13.07 -4.92 -12.23
CA SER A 125 -13.77 -6.20 -12.13
C SER A 125 -14.05 -6.86 -13.48
N SER A 126 -13.61 -6.28 -14.61
CA SER A 126 -13.77 -6.91 -15.91
C SER A 126 -12.66 -7.93 -16.18
N ARG A 127 -13.07 -9.14 -16.60
CA ARG A 127 -12.20 -10.27 -16.95
C ARG A 127 -11.13 -9.94 -18.00
N GLN A 128 -11.37 -8.96 -18.89
CA GLN A 128 -10.46 -8.51 -19.94
C GLN A 128 -10.66 -7.00 -20.12
N HIS A 129 -9.56 -6.24 -20.19
CA HIS A 129 -9.61 -4.78 -20.34
C HIS A 129 -9.27 -4.38 -21.77
N LEU A 130 -10.19 -3.67 -22.42
CA LEU A 130 -10.00 -3.16 -23.77
C LEU A 130 -9.66 -1.67 -23.72
N LEU A 131 -8.58 -1.29 -24.40
CA LEU A 131 -8.06 0.07 -24.53
C LEU A 131 -8.01 0.45 -26.01
N CYS A 132 -8.01 1.73 -26.33
CA CYS A 132 -7.83 2.23 -27.69
C CYS A 132 -7.03 3.52 -27.73
N THR A 133 -6.62 3.94 -28.92
CA THR A 133 -6.03 5.26 -29.13
C THR A 133 -7.01 6.37 -28.71
N PRO A 134 -6.53 7.48 -28.13
CA PRO A 134 -7.39 8.63 -27.79
C PRO A 134 -8.13 9.19 -29.01
N ASP A 135 -7.53 9.15 -30.19
CA ASP A 135 -8.13 9.64 -31.45
C ASP A 135 -9.43 8.91 -31.82
N CYS A 136 -9.64 7.70 -31.29
CA CYS A 136 -10.90 6.99 -31.46
C CYS A 136 -12.01 7.53 -30.55
N ALA A 137 -11.66 8.15 -29.43
CA ALA A 137 -12.57 8.66 -28.41
C ALA A 137 -12.79 10.18 -28.58
N PRO A 138 -13.98 10.62 -29.04
CA PRO A 138 -14.23 12.03 -29.34
C PRO A 138 -14.24 12.92 -28.09
N SER A 139 -14.44 12.35 -26.90
CA SER A 139 -14.38 13.06 -25.63
C SER A 139 -13.91 12.12 -24.53
N VAL A 140 -12.84 12.51 -23.83
CA VAL A 140 -12.31 11.78 -22.68
C VAL A 140 -12.55 12.65 -21.46
N THR A 141 -13.44 12.21 -20.57
CA THR A 141 -13.68 12.92 -19.31
C THR A 141 -12.63 12.47 -18.30
N LEU A 142 -11.85 13.42 -17.80
CA LEU A 142 -10.95 13.20 -16.68
C LEU A 142 -11.70 13.54 -15.37
N PRO A 143 -11.39 12.85 -14.26
CA PRO A 143 -11.89 13.25 -12.95
C PRO A 143 -11.35 14.64 -12.59
N GLU A 144 -12.02 15.37 -11.70
CA GLU A 144 -11.52 16.66 -11.16
C GLU A 144 -10.37 16.43 -10.17
N GLU A 145 -10.44 15.36 -9.38
CA GLU A 145 -9.44 14.99 -8.38
C GLU A 145 -9.03 13.53 -8.54
N VAL A 146 -7.77 13.24 -8.22
CA VAL A 146 -7.23 11.89 -8.19
C VAL A 146 -6.62 11.58 -6.84
N THR A 147 -6.93 10.38 -6.35
CA THR A 147 -6.23 9.80 -5.22
C THR A 147 -4.89 9.22 -5.67
N VAL A 148 -3.83 9.51 -4.94
CA VAL A 148 -2.50 8.94 -5.15
C VAL A 148 -2.00 8.23 -3.89
N TYR A 149 -1.24 7.16 -4.09
CA TYR A 149 -0.54 6.38 -3.07
C TYR A 149 0.96 6.44 -3.33
N ASN A 150 1.73 6.51 -2.25
CA ASN A 150 3.15 6.19 -2.33
C ASN A 150 3.33 4.67 -2.44
N ALA A 151 4.34 4.20 -3.18
CA ALA A 151 4.54 2.77 -3.39
C ALA A 151 4.71 1.98 -2.09
N GLN A 152 5.32 2.57 -1.05
CA GLN A 152 5.48 1.95 0.28
C GLN A 152 4.15 1.70 1.00
N GLU A 153 3.06 2.32 0.56
CA GLU A 153 1.72 2.11 1.10
C GLU A 153 1.00 0.93 0.44
N THR A 154 1.70 0.11 -0.36
CA THR A 154 1.16 -1.10 -1.01
C THR A 154 1.63 -2.40 -0.34
N THR A 155 0.94 -3.51 -0.59
CA THR A 155 1.23 -4.82 0.03
C THR A 155 2.64 -5.32 -0.24
N ASN A 156 3.20 -5.00 -1.41
CA ASN A 156 4.56 -5.32 -1.78
C ASN A 156 5.20 -4.12 -2.51
N PRO A 157 5.88 -3.22 -1.77
CA PRO A 157 6.38 -1.98 -2.36
C PRO A 157 7.57 -2.17 -3.29
N PHE A 158 8.33 -3.26 -3.14
CA PHE A 158 9.49 -3.58 -4.00
C PHE A 158 9.11 -4.03 -5.41
N LEU A 159 7.87 -4.50 -5.63
CA LEU A 159 7.36 -4.77 -6.98
C LEU A 159 7.09 -3.49 -7.77
N VAL A 160 6.92 -2.38 -7.05
CA VAL A 160 6.57 -1.08 -7.63
C VAL A 160 7.80 -0.18 -7.70
N ASP A 161 8.56 -0.11 -6.61
CA ASP A 161 9.74 0.74 -6.49
C ASP A 161 11.00 -0.09 -6.22
N ASP A 162 11.77 -0.27 -7.28
CA ASP A 162 13.07 -0.91 -7.35
C ASP A 162 14.19 -0.07 -6.73
N ASP A 163 13.95 1.23 -6.47
CA ASP A 163 14.90 2.08 -5.74
C ASP A 163 14.83 1.86 -4.21
N LEU A 164 13.83 1.11 -3.74
CA LEU A 164 13.71 0.74 -2.33
C LEU A 164 14.74 -0.32 -1.96
N VAL A 165 15.48 -0.04 -0.89
CA VAL A 165 16.54 -0.92 -0.42
C VAL A 165 16.48 -1.09 1.09
N HIS A 166 16.84 -2.29 1.55
CA HIS A 166 17.04 -2.56 2.96
C HIS A 166 18.38 -1.99 3.42
N ARG A 167 18.39 -1.29 4.56
CA ARG A 167 19.55 -0.58 5.06
C ARG A 167 19.85 -0.92 6.52
N SER A 168 21.12 -0.86 6.88
CA SER A 168 21.53 -0.90 8.27
C SER A 168 21.14 0.41 8.96
N LEU A 169 20.53 0.28 10.12
CA LEU A 169 20.11 1.40 10.97
C LEU A 169 21.31 2.16 11.53
N LEU A 170 22.44 1.49 11.72
CA LEU A 170 23.60 2.07 12.40
C LEU A 170 24.45 2.94 11.48
N ASP A 171 24.70 2.48 10.25
CA ASP A 171 25.60 3.13 9.30
C ASP A 171 24.91 3.58 8.00
N GLY A 172 23.62 3.28 7.84
CA GLY A 172 22.83 3.64 6.67
C GLY A 172 23.18 2.86 5.40
N ARG A 173 24.10 1.88 5.46
CA ARG A 173 24.55 1.12 4.28
C ARG A 173 23.48 0.17 3.80
N THR A 174 23.39 0.01 2.49
CA THR A 174 22.47 -0.94 1.85
C THR A 174 22.95 -2.38 2.05
N PHE A 175 22.06 -3.28 2.44
CA PHE A 175 22.36 -4.70 2.51
C PHE A 175 22.53 -5.32 1.12
N GLN A 176 23.37 -6.35 1.03
CA GLN A 176 23.55 -7.14 -0.19
C GLN A 176 22.22 -7.79 -0.62
N HIS A 177 22.08 -8.06 -1.93
CA HIS A 177 20.81 -8.50 -2.53
C HIS A 177 20.23 -9.78 -1.90
N ASN A 178 21.07 -10.76 -1.57
CA ASN A 178 20.68 -12.02 -0.90
C ASN A 178 20.02 -11.77 0.47
N ILE A 179 20.63 -10.91 1.28
CA ILE A 179 20.11 -10.49 2.60
C ILE A 179 18.85 -9.65 2.39
N ALA A 180 18.89 -8.66 1.50
CA ALA A 180 17.77 -7.77 1.22
C ALA A 180 16.52 -8.53 0.76
N SER A 181 16.65 -9.53 -0.11
CA SER A 181 15.55 -10.38 -0.58
C SER A 181 14.87 -11.14 0.58
N SER A 182 15.68 -11.69 1.49
CA SER A 182 15.19 -12.34 2.71
C SER A 182 14.47 -11.35 3.62
N LEU A 183 15.06 -10.16 3.82
CA LEU A 183 14.46 -9.09 4.61
C LEU A 183 13.16 -8.55 4.00
N THR A 184 13.01 -8.55 2.68
CA THR A 184 11.76 -8.19 1.99
C THR A 184 10.67 -9.19 2.34
N THR A 185 10.99 -10.49 2.32
CA THR A 185 10.06 -11.56 2.69
C THR A 185 9.65 -11.45 4.15
N ILE A 186 10.60 -11.22 5.05
CA ILE A 186 10.35 -10.98 6.49
C ILE A 186 9.51 -9.72 6.67
N ALA A 187 9.84 -8.61 6.01
CA ALA A 187 9.08 -7.38 6.10
C ALA A 187 7.63 -7.56 5.65
N ALA A 188 7.38 -8.33 4.59
CA ALA A 188 6.04 -8.68 4.16
C ALA A 188 5.31 -9.54 5.21
N GLN A 189 5.95 -10.60 5.72
CA GLN A 189 5.36 -11.52 6.70
C GLN A 189 4.98 -10.82 8.01
N PHE A 190 5.86 -9.94 8.51
CA PHE A 190 5.65 -9.21 9.76
C PHE A 190 5.03 -7.82 9.56
N ASN A 191 4.63 -7.50 8.31
CA ASN A 191 4.05 -6.23 7.91
C ASN A 191 4.92 -5.02 8.29
N TYR A 192 6.24 -5.14 8.24
CA TYR A 192 7.15 -4.03 8.45
C TYR A 192 7.06 -3.00 7.32
N THR A 193 7.22 -1.73 7.70
CA THR A 193 7.09 -0.56 6.82
C THR A 193 8.37 0.26 6.73
N SER A 194 9.26 0.15 7.72
CA SER A 194 10.63 0.66 7.61
C SER A 194 11.49 -0.41 6.96
N PHE A 195 12.52 0.04 6.26
CA PHE A 195 13.53 -0.81 5.66
C PHE A 195 14.86 -0.77 6.42
N ASP A 196 14.81 -0.31 7.67
CA ASP A 196 15.98 -0.17 8.55
C ASP A 196 16.07 -1.34 9.52
N TRP A 197 17.25 -1.96 9.56
CA TRP A 197 17.53 -3.17 10.32
C TRP A 197 18.86 -3.05 11.04
N VAL A 198 19.03 -3.78 12.13
CA VAL A 198 20.30 -3.87 12.86
C VAL A 198 20.64 -5.32 13.12
N GLU A 199 21.91 -5.68 12.99
CA GLU A 199 22.37 -7.01 13.35
C GLU A 199 22.34 -7.20 14.86
N ALA A 200 21.84 -8.34 15.33
CA ALA A 200 21.63 -8.61 16.75
C ALA A 200 22.93 -8.54 17.56
N ALA A 201 24.06 -8.90 16.94
CA ALA A 201 25.38 -8.82 17.55
C ALA A 201 25.82 -7.37 17.83
N GLU A 202 25.37 -6.42 17.02
CA GLU A 202 25.77 -5.01 17.10
C GLU A 202 24.90 -4.19 18.05
N ILE A 203 23.73 -4.72 18.45
CA ILE A 203 22.74 -4.02 19.28
C ILE A 203 23.36 -3.53 20.58
N SER A 204 24.01 -4.42 21.33
CA SER A 204 24.60 -4.06 22.63
C SER A 204 25.75 -3.06 22.49
N ALA A 205 26.58 -3.21 21.44
CA ALA A 205 27.70 -2.32 21.16
C ALA A 205 27.22 -0.91 20.78
N ALA A 206 26.09 -0.81 20.07
CA ALA A 206 25.44 0.44 19.72
C ALA A 206 24.62 1.07 20.88
N GLY A 207 24.66 0.48 22.08
CA GLY A 207 23.85 0.93 23.22
C GLY A 207 22.33 0.72 23.03
N LEU A 208 21.94 -0.05 22.02
CA LEU A 208 20.57 -0.42 21.75
C LEU A 208 20.18 -1.63 22.60
N ARG A 209 18.88 -1.86 22.73
CA ARG A 209 18.34 -3.08 23.35
C ARG A 209 17.21 -3.61 22.47
N VAL A 210 16.81 -4.86 22.66
CA VAL A 210 15.61 -5.43 22.02
C VAL A 210 14.47 -5.44 23.03
N CYS A 211 13.22 -5.32 22.56
CA CYS A 211 12.05 -5.48 23.41
C CYS A 211 12.04 -6.86 24.06
N ALA A 212 11.62 -6.92 25.32
CA ALA A 212 11.31 -8.18 25.98
C ALA A 212 10.30 -8.97 25.11
N GLY A 213 10.65 -10.21 24.77
CA GLY A 213 9.82 -11.11 23.94
C GLY A 213 9.94 -10.93 22.42
N ALA A 214 10.74 -9.99 21.91
CA ALA A 214 11.01 -9.89 20.48
C ALA A 214 12.26 -10.71 20.10
N SER A 215 12.10 -11.69 19.23
CA SER A 215 13.22 -12.49 18.70
C SER A 215 13.79 -11.85 17.43
N PRO A 216 15.12 -11.77 17.27
CA PRO A 216 15.73 -11.45 15.99
C PRO A 216 15.27 -12.41 14.90
N HIS A 217 15.10 -11.91 13.68
CA HIS A 217 14.78 -12.69 12.50
C HIS A 217 16.04 -13.35 11.96
N LEU A 218 15.93 -14.62 11.56
CA LEU A 218 17.03 -15.33 10.93
C LEU A 218 17.03 -15.03 9.44
N VAL A 219 18.17 -14.58 8.93
CA VAL A 219 18.43 -14.37 7.51
C VAL A 219 19.57 -15.29 7.11
N ASN A 220 19.24 -16.34 6.38
CA ASN A 220 20.23 -17.30 5.92
C ASN A 220 20.91 -16.76 4.65
N SER A 221 22.17 -16.34 4.81
CA SER A 221 23.11 -16.02 3.74
C SER A 221 24.17 -17.14 3.67
N ALA A 222 25.36 -16.87 3.13
CA ALA A 222 26.54 -17.72 3.33
C ALA A 222 26.79 -17.99 4.83
N GLU A 223 26.41 -17.05 5.69
CA GLU A 223 26.31 -17.20 7.14
C GLU A 223 24.89 -16.86 7.61
N THR A 224 24.45 -17.43 8.73
CA THR A 224 23.14 -17.12 9.31
C THR A 224 23.21 -15.83 10.12
N LEU A 225 22.60 -14.76 9.59
CA LEU A 225 22.52 -13.47 10.27
C LEU A 225 21.27 -13.39 11.14
N ARG A 226 21.39 -12.71 12.28
CA ARG A 226 20.27 -12.41 13.19
C ARG A 226 19.92 -10.94 13.05
N MET A 227 18.82 -10.64 12.36
CA MET A 227 18.41 -9.29 12.02
C MET A 227 17.28 -8.81 12.92
N VAL A 228 17.42 -7.62 13.49
CA VAL A 228 16.40 -6.98 14.30
C VAL A 228 15.86 -5.77 13.54
N HIS A 229 14.56 -5.78 13.29
CA HIS A 229 13.89 -4.63 12.69
C HIS A 229 13.74 -3.50 13.71
N ILE A 230 13.80 -2.24 13.29
CA ILE A 230 13.67 -1.07 14.17
C ILE A 230 12.45 -1.13 15.10
N SER A 231 11.34 -1.74 14.67
CA SER A 231 10.12 -1.88 15.51
C SER A 231 10.31 -2.81 16.73
N GLN A 232 11.38 -3.61 16.76
CA GLN A 232 11.68 -4.53 17.84
C GLN A 232 12.54 -3.89 18.95
N LEU A 233 12.98 -2.63 18.83
CA LEU A 233 13.73 -1.90 19.86
C LEU A 233 12.81 -1.30 20.97
N PRO A 234 13.28 -1.03 22.20
CA PRO A 234 12.47 -0.53 23.31
C PRO A 234 11.69 0.74 23.01
N SER A 235 10.55 0.84 23.71
CA SER A 235 9.57 1.90 23.51
C SER A 235 10.07 3.30 23.88
N LYS A 236 11.10 3.49 24.74
CA LYS A 236 11.58 4.83 25.13
C LYS A 236 12.26 5.58 23.96
N GLN A 237 13.06 4.89 23.15
CA GLN A 237 13.68 5.44 21.93
C GLN A 237 12.71 5.47 20.73
N GLN A 238 11.80 4.50 20.64
CA GLN A 238 10.71 4.58 19.66
C GLN A 238 9.68 5.68 19.99
N LYS A 239 9.51 6.04 21.27
CA LYS A 239 8.60 7.10 21.74
C LYS A 239 9.13 8.50 21.50
N GLU A 240 10.44 8.72 21.48
CA GLU A 240 11.03 9.98 20.98
C GLU A 240 10.74 10.19 19.49
N LEU A 241 10.54 9.10 18.72
CA LEU A 241 9.98 9.10 17.37
C LEU A 241 8.43 9.09 17.31
N VAL A 242 7.72 8.74 18.39
CA VAL A 242 6.25 8.43 18.45
C VAL A 242 5.42 9.35 19.38
N ASN A 243 5.96 10.45 19.91
CA ASN A 243 5.10 11.63 20.17
C ASN A 243 4.31 12.04 18.89
N ALA A 244 4.72 11.49 17.74
CA ALA A 244 4.00 11.25 16.51
C ALA A 244 2.88 10.18 16.58
N MET A 245 1.74 10.45 17.22
CA MET A 245 0.50 9.91 16.67
C MET A 245 0.34 10.51 15.27
N PRO A 246 0.30 9.72 14.18
CA PRO A 246 0.14 10.30 12.87
C PRO A 246 -1.19 11.06 12.83
N ARG A 247 -1.16 12.36 12.51
CA ARG A 247 -2.37 13.21 12.50
C ARG A 247 -3.48 12.64 11.61
N PHE A 248 -3.15 11.83 10.60
CA PHE A 248 -4.14 11.12 9.80
C PHE A 248 -4.91 10.08 10.61
N THR A 249 -4.27 9.34 11.51
CA THR A 249 -4.93 8.39 12.42
C THR A 249 -5.90 9.12 13.32
N LEU A 250 -5.50 10.29 13.84
CA LEU A 250 -6.37 11.15 14.64
C LEU A 250 -7.59 11.63 13.84
N ILE A 251 -7.38 12.22 12.66
CA ILE A 251 -8.45 12.75 11.81
C ILE A 251 -9.42 11.63 11.37
N LYS A 252 -8.89 10.49 10.92
CA LYS A 252 -9.71 9.37 10.43
C LYS A 252 -10.37 8.58 11.56
N SER A 253 -9.85 8.64 12.79
CA SER A 253 -10.50 8.00 13.93
C SER A 253 -11.92 8.54 14.19
N MET A 254 -12.26 9.71 13.65
CA MET A 254 -13.61 10.26 13.67
C MET A 254 -14.63 9.49 12.83
N SER A 255 -14.21 8.60 11.93
CA SER A 255 -15.12 7.82 11.08
C SER A 255 -14.74 6.34 11.02
N VAL A 256 -13.54 5.99 11.46
CA VAL A 256 -12.94 4.69 11.24
C VAL A 256 -12.23 4.20 12.49
N THR A 257 -12.50 2.97 12.88
CA THR A 257 -11.87 2.37 14.05
C THR A 257 -10.41 1.99 13.81
N PHE A 258 -9.52 2.47 14.68
CA PHE A 258 -8.11 2.08 14.76
C PHE A 258 -7.79 1.41 16.10
N ILE A 259 -6.92 0.42 16.05
CA ILE A 259 -6.50 -0.38 17.21
C ILE A 259 -4.98 -0.33 17.32
N PHE A 260 -4.48 0.21 18.41
CA PHE A 260 -3.07 0.17 18.75
C PHE A 260 -2.70 -1.21 19.30
N GLN A 261 -1.88 -1.96 18.57
CA GLN A 261 -1.37 -3.26 18.99
C GLN A 261 0.12 -3.35 18.67
N LYS A 262 0.94 -3.96 19.53
CA LYS A 262 2.38 -4.20 19.27
C LYS A 262 3.10 -2.97 18.71
N LYS A 263 2.81 -1.79 19.27
CA LYS A 263 3.39 -0.48 18.93
C LYS A 263 3.00 0.12 17.56
N ARG A 264 1.89 -0.34 16.97
CA ARG A 264 1.39 0.19 15.69
C ARG A 264 -0.11 0.41 15.73
N TRP A 265 -0.58 1.40 14.99
CA TRP A 265 -2.00 1.65 14.76
C TRP A 265 -2.50 0.82 13.58
N TYR A 266 -3.45 -0.07 13.81
CA TYR A 266 -4.06 -0.90 12.79
C TYR A 266 -5.48 -0.44 12.51
N HIS A 267 -5.86 -0.43 11.24
CA HIS A 267 -7.27 -0.32 10.88
C HIS A 267 -8.02 -1.57 11.37
N HIS A 268 -9.24 -1.44 11.89
CA HIS A 268 -9.98 -2.58 12.46
C HIS A 268 -10.14 -3.76 11.48
N LYS A 269 -10.33 -3.50 10.17
CA LYS A 269 -10.40 -4.57 9.14
C LYS A 269 -9.12 -5.39 9.04
N SER A 270 -7.96 -4.78 9.27
CA SER A 270 -6.66 -5.45 9.24
C SER A 270 -6.45 -6.36 10.45
N MET A 271 -7.22 -6.15 11.52
CA MET A 271 -7.16 -6.96 12.74
C MET A 271 -8.02 -8.23 12.66
N GLN A 272 -8.76 -8.43 11.57
CA GLN A 272 -9.62 -9.61 11.35
C GLN A 272 -10.53 -9.92 12.55
N LEU A 273 -11.12 -8.88 13.15
CA LEU A 273 -12.08 -9.07 14.22
C LEU A 273 -13.34 -9.75 13.68
N ARG A 274 -13.86 -10.75 14.40
CA ARG A 274 -15.09 -11.46 14.03
C ARG A 274 -16.29 -10.51 14.01
N HIS A 275 -16.29 -9.55 14.94
CA HIS A 275 -17.24 -8.45 14.98
C HIS A 275 -16.47 -7.12 15.04
N PRO A 276 -16.82 -6.13 14.22
CA PRO A 276 -16.15 -4.83 14.23
C PRO A 276 -16.42 -4.09 15.55
N LEU A 277 -15.47 -3.27 15.96
CA LEU A 277 -15.63 -2.30 17.04
C LEU A 277 -16.39 -1.08 16.50
N LEU A 278 -17.51 -0.76 17.12
CA LEU A 278 -18.46 0.28 16.74
C LEU A 278 -18.45 1.42 17.75
N ARG A 279 -19.01 2.59 17.37
CA ARG A 279 -19.15 3.75 18.28
C ARG A 279 -19.89 3.44 19.58
N ARG A 280 -20.86 2.52 19.53
CA ARG A 280 -21.62 2.08 20.72
C ARG A 280 -20.76 1.36 21.76
N ASP A 281 -19.58 0.89 21.36
CA ASP A 281 -18.68 0.15 22.25
C ASP A 281 -17.81 1.09 23.08
N VAL A 282 -17.70 2.38 22.71
CA VAL A 282 -16.87 3.37 23.43
C VAL A 282 -17.49 3.62 24.81
N PRO A 283 -16.77 3.34 25.91
CA PRO A 283 -17.26 3.60 27.26
C PRO A 283 -17.44 5.11 27.47
N CYS A 284 -18.53 5.51 28.12
CA CYS A 284 -18.78 6.88 28.59
C CYS A 284 -19.22 7.90 27.53
N CYS A 285 -20.41 7.74 26.97
CA CYS A 285 -21.13 8.85 26.34
C CYS A 285 -22.57 8.91 26.84
N THR A 286 -22.85 9.84 27.74
CA THR A 286 -24.19 10.07 28.31
C THR A 286 -25.15 10.73 27.32
N THR A 287 -24.64 11.29 26.20
CA THR A 287 -25.44 11.90 25.14
C THR A 287 -24.98 11.49 23.74
N SER A 288 -25.93 11.39 22.81
CA SER A 288 -25.71 10.97 21.42
C SER A 288 -24.79 11.90 20.63
N GLN A 289 -24.82 13.21 20.92
CA GLN A 289 -23.94 14.20 20.29
C GLN A 289 -22.46 14.02 20.70
N LEU A 290 -22.19 13.78 21.99
CA LEU A 290 -20.81 13.54 22.45
C LEU A 290 -20.27 12.22 21.88
N GLN A 291 -21.13 11.21 21.70
CA GLN A 291 -20.76 9.93 21.11
C GLN A 291 -20.37 10.04 19.62
N ALA A 292 -20.91 11.00 18.89
CA ALA A 292 -20.56 11.27 17.49
C ALA A 292 -19.19 11.97 17.34
N LEU A 293 -18.72 12.64 18.40
CA LEU A 293 -17.44 13.36 18.41
C LEU A 293 -16.28 12.57 19.02
N GLN A 294 -16.55 11.38 19.59
CA GLN A 294 -15.47 10.54 20.12
C GLN A 294 -14.64 9.91 19.00
N PRO A 295 -13.29 9.95 19.11
CA PRO A 295 -12.41 9.22 18.21
C PRO A 295 -12.48 7.71 18.48
N LEU A 296 -12.56 6.91 17.42
CA LEU A 296 -12.61 5.44 17.46
C LEU A 296 -11.21 4.84 17.59
N LEU A 297 -10.52 5.20 18.66
CA LEU A 297 -9.18 4.71 18.98
C LEU A 297 -9.26 3.67 20.10
N TRP A 298 -8.63 2.52 19.87
CA TRP A 298 -8.61 1.42 20.82
C TRP A 298 -7.19 1.00 21.10
N VAL A 299 -6.95 0.46 22.28
CA VAL A 299 -5.69 -0.17 22.64
C VAL A 299 -5.96 -1.65 22.85
N ALA A 300 -5.25 -2.50 22.10
CA ALA A 300 -5.31 -3.93 22.33
C ALA A 300 -4.56 -4.25 23.63
N VAL A 301 -5.28 -4.79 24.60
CA VAL A 301 -4.74 -5.27 25.87
C VAL A 301 -4.62 -6.78 25.84
N ASP A 302 -3.57 -7.32 26.46
CA ASP A 302 -3.43 -8.76 26.67
C ASP A 302 -4.29 -9.17 27.87
N LEU A 303 -5.00 -10.30 27.77
CA LEU A 303 -5.85 -10.82 28.84
C LEU A 303 -5.08 -11.08 30.14
N ASN A 304 -3.76 -11.29 30.05
CA ASN A 304 -2.90 -11.58 31.19
C ASN A 304 -2.28 -10.32 31.82
N VAL A 305 -2.66 -9.13 31.35
CA VAL A 305 -2.12 -7.85 31.84
C VAL A 305 -3.24 -7.08 32.53
N ASP A 306 -3.06 -6.80 33.83
CA ASP A 306 -3.97 -5.95 34.57
C ASP A 306 -4.09 -4.58 33.91
N PHE A 307 -5.30 -4.26 33.42
CA PHE A 307 -5.61 -2.97 32.82
C PHE A 307 -6.67 -2.23 33.65
N PRO A 308 -6.36 -1.06 34.24
CA PRO A 308 -7.26 -0.38 35.18
C PRO A 308 -8.42 0.38 34.51
N GLY A 309 -8.83 0.01 33.29
CA GLY A 309 -9.86 0.70 32.50
C GLY A 309 -10.96 -0.22 31.99
N VAL A 310 -12.02 0.37 31.43
CA VAL A 310 -13.11 -0.41 30.82
C VAL A 310 -12.61 -1.11 29.57
N VAL A 311 -12.75 -2.43 29.52
CA VAL A 311 -12.33 -3.27 28.41
C VAL A 311 -13.53 -3.74 27.61
N THR A 312 -13.41 -3.74 26.28
CA THR A 312 -14.36 -4.40 25.38
C THR A 312 -13.71 -5.64 24.79
N GLU A 313 -14.28 -6.80 25.04
CA GLU A 313 -13.78 -8.07 24.49
C GLU A 313 -14.25 -8.28 23.04
N ARG A 314 -13.32 -8.68 22.17
CA ARG A 314 -13.59 -9.01 20.76
C ARG A 314 -12.77 -10.21 20.32
N GLU A 315 -13.44 -11.18 19.70
CA GLU A 315 -12.79 -12.31 19.06
C GLU A 315 -12.09 -11.88 17.77
N ARG A 316 -10.89 -12.41 17.57
CA ARG A 316 -10.11 -12.25 16.35
C ARG A 316 -10.01 -13.57 15.60
N LEU A 317 -10.25 -13.54 14.30
CA LEU A 317 -9.92 -14.64 13.41
C LEU A 317 -8.41 -14.64 13.19
N ILE A 318 -7.77 -15.76 13.50
CA ILE A 318 -6.36 -15.98 13.21
C ILE A 318 -6.31 -17.08 12.16
N HIS A 319 -6.13 -16.70 10.91
CA HIS A 319 -5.77 -17.67 9.88
C HIS A 319 -4.36 -18.16 10.16
N ARG A 320 -4.24 -19.35 10.74
CA ARG A 320 -2.99 -20.10 10.75
C ARG A 320 -2.74 -20.56 9.31
N LEU A 321 -1.94 -19.80 8.57
CA LEU A 321 -1.37 -20.29 7.33
C LEU A 321 -0.36 -21.38 7.72
N TYR A 322 -0.63 -22.61 7.31
CA TYR A 322 0.24 -23.75 7.59
C TYR A 322 1.60 -23.52 6.92
N TYR A 323 2.63 -23.95 7.67
CA TYR A 323 4.03 -23.64 7.50
C TYR A 323 4.64 -24.17 6.20
N ASN A 324 5.72 -23.48 5.78
CA ASN A 324 6.78 -24.08 4.99
C ASN A 324 7.50 -25.11 5.87
N SER A 325 7.72 -26.33 5.38
CA SER A 325 8.29 -27.46 6.13
C SER A 325 9.65 -27.17 6.79
N GLN A 326 10.36 -26.14 6.33
CA GLN A 326 11.67 -25.72 6.83
C GLN A 326 11.66 -25.07 8.22
N GLN A 327 10.50 -24.78 8.82
CA GLN A 327 10.39 -24.28 10.20
C GLN A 327 10.08 -25.38 11.23
N LEU A 328 10.00 -26.65 10.82
CA LEU A 328 9.77 -27.80 11.70
C LEU A 328 11.05 -28.46 12.22
N GLU A 329 12.22 -28.11 11.69
CA GLU A 329 13.50 -28.63 12.15
C GLU A 329 14.09 -27.72 13.23
N MET A 330 13.50 -27.74 14.43
CA MET A 330 14.22 -27.50 15.69
C MET A 330 13.45 -28.18 16.82
N ASN A 331 13.65 -29.49 16.90
CA ASN A 331 13.68 -30.29 18.13
C ASN A 331 14.36 -31.63 17.76
N GLY A 332 15.67 -31.66 17.91
CA GLY A 332 16.54 -32.83 17.86
C GLY A 332 17.73 -32.57 18.75
#